data_AF-A0A101GL71-F1
#
_entry.id   AF-A0A101GL71-F1
#
_cell.length_a   1.000
_cell.length_b   1.000
_cell.length_c   1.000
_cell.angle_alpha   90.00
_cell.angle_beta   90.00
_cell.angle_gamma   90.00
#
_symmetry.space_group_name_H-M   'P 1'
#
loop_
_entity.id
_entity.type
_entity.pdbx_description
1 polymer ?
#
loop_
_entity_poly.entity_id
_entity_poly.type
_entity_poly.pdbx_seq_one_letter_code
_entity_poly.pdbx_strand_id
1 'polypeptide(L)'
;MSRIGKTPLSNDRVFKQLLVQAARNDPMMISVQDEFFDKTYYQPAYKFFISNGFKLPLSLLVIYDSYIHSGRVPDFLRRRFGEKIPARGGNEKEWVMRYCDVRHQWLKYHSNPILRKTTYRTACFKEQIASGNWMLDQPIKVQGVVVA
;
A
#
# COMPACT_ATOMS: atom_id res chain seq x y z
N MET A 1 20.70 24.80 22.03
CA MET A 1 21.09 23.38 21.83
C MET A 1 20.16 22.72 20.82
N SER A 2 20.68 21.85 19.96
CA SER A 2 19.86 21.12 18.97
C SER A 2 18.86 20.18 19.66
N ARG A 3 17.58 20.32 19.31
CA ARG A 3 16.46 19.47 19.80
C ARG A 3 16.32 18.16 19.00
N ILE A 4 16.94 18.09 17.82
CA ILE A 4 16.86 16.95 16.90
C ILE A 4 17.47 15.72 17.56
N GLY A 5 16.74 14.60 17.56
CA GLY A 5 17.17 13.33 18.16
C GLY A 5 17.12 13.28 19.70
N LYS A 6 16.72 14.36 20.37
CA LYS A 6 16.68 14.45 21.85
C LYS A 6 15.29 14.67 22.42
N THR A 7 14.44 15.41 21.71
CA THR A 7 13.07 15.71 22.15
C THR A 7 12.09 15.41 21.02
N PRO A 8 11.01 14.64 21.27
CA PRO A 8 9.96 14.46 20.29
C PRO A 8 9.34 15.80 19.90
N LEU A 9 9.34 16.12 18.60
CA LEU A 9 8.69 17.31 18.04
C LEU A 9 7.25 17.04 17.56
N SER A 10 6.72 15.85 17.86
CA SER A 10 5.39 15.40 17.41
C SER A 10 4.23 16.29 17.89
N ASN A 11 4.43 17.09 18.94
CA ASN A 11 3.45 18.07 19.45
C ASN A 11 3.87 19.53 19.27
N ASP A 12 5.04 19.79 18.66
CA ASP A 12 5.54 21.14 18.47
C ASP A 12 4.77 21.84 17.33
N ARG A 13 4.04 22.91 17.69
CA ARG A 13 3.15 23.61 16.77
C ARG A 13 3.92 24.33 15.66
N VAL A 14 5.07 24.91 15.99
CA VAL A 14 5.92 25.64 15.03
C VAL A 14 6.48 24.64 14.02
N PHE A 15 7.00 23.50 14.49
CA PHE A 15 7.50 22.45 13.62
C PHE A 15 6.42 21.91 12.67
N LYS A 16 5.20 21.65 13.15
CA LYS A 16 4.08 21.22 12.29
C LYS A 16 3.74 22.26 11.21
N GLN A 17 3.72 23.54 11.57
CA GLN A 17 3.44 24.62 10.61
C GLN A 17 4.53 24.71 9.53
N LEU A 18 5.80 24.56 9.93
CA LEU A 18 6.92 24.50 8.99
C LEU A 18 6.79 23.33 8.00
N LEU A 19 6.40 22.14 8.48
CA LEU A 19 6.16 20.99 7.60
C LEU A 19 5.04 21.26 6.58
N VAL A 20 3.94 21.89 7.00
CA VAL A 20 2.84 22.27 6.10
C VAL A 20 3.30 23.31 5.07
N GLN A 21 4.09 24.30 5.49
CA GLN A 21 4.61 25.32 4.59
C GLN A 21 5.57 24.73 3.56
N ALA A 22 6.50 23.87 4.00
CA ALA A 22 7.42 23.17 3.12
C ALA A 22 6.67 22.29 2.11
N ALA A 23 5.69 21.50 2.56
CA ALA A 23 4.90 20.65 1.68
C ALA A 23 4.10 21.40 0.61
N ARG A 24 3.76 22.68 0.85
CA ARG A 24 3.00 23.52 -0.10
C ARG A 24 3.89 24.30 -1.05
N ASN A 25 5.02 24.77 -0.58
CA ASN A 25 5.76 25.86 -1.23
C ASN A 25 7.20 25.50 -1.57
N ASP A 26 7.76 24.41 -1.03
CA ASP A 26 9.14 24.01 -1.26
C ASP A 26 9.20 22.83 -2.26
N PRO A 27 9.65 23.06 -3.50
CA PRO A 27 9.81 21.99 -4.48
C PRO A 27 10.79 20.89 -4.03
N MET A 28 11.76 21.22 -3.18
CA MET A 28 12.70 20.22 -2.64
C MET A 28 11.98 19.25 -1.72
N MET A 29 11.06 19.73 -0.87
CA MET A 29 10.24 18.89 0.00
C MET A 29 9.37 17.90 -0.80
N ILE A 30 8.89 18.29 -1.98
CA ILE A 30 8.15 17.41 -2.89
C ILE A 30 9.11 16.36 -3.48
N SER A 31 10.20 16.80 -4.10
CA SER A 31 11.16 15.89 -4.76
C SER A 31 11.74 14.84 -3.82
N VAL A 32 12.05 15.21 -2.58
CA VAL A 32 12.60 14.29 -1.57
C VAL A 32 11.54 13.30 -1.10
N GLN A 33 10.27 13.70 -0.98
CA GLN A 33 9.19 12.76 -0.67
C GLN A 33 8.97 11.78 -1.82
N ASP A 34 8.94 12.25 -3.06
CA ASP A 34 8.80 11.38 -4.24
C ASP A 34 9.95 10.36 -4.31
N GLU A 35 11.20 10.83 -4.16
CA GLU A 35 12.38 9.98 -4.15
C GLU A 35 12.33 8.96 -2.99
N PHE A 36 11.92 9.41 -1.79
CA PHE A 36 11.79 8.53 -0.65
C PHE A 36 10.73 7.44 -0.88
N PHE A 37 9.56 7.80 -1.41
CA PHE A 37 8.49 6.83 -1.68
C PHE A 37 8.88 5.85 -2.78
N ASP A 38 9.53 6.34 -3.84
CA ASP A 38 10.02 5.50 -4.93
C ASP A 38 11.02 4.47 -4.41
N LYS A 39 12.09 4.93 -3.74
CA LYS A 39 13.16 4.06 -3.25
C LYS A 39 12.72 3.11 -2.14
N THR A 40 11.89 3.58 -1.21
CA THR A 40 11.56 2.84 0.01
C THR A 40 10.39 1.88 -0.18
N TYR A 41 9.44 2.22 -1.05
CA TYR A 41 8.20 1.45 -1.18
C TYR A 41 7.93 0.97 -2.60
N TYR A 42 8.01 1.85 -3.61
CA TYR A 42 7.62 1.48 -4.97
C TYR A 42 8.62 0.50 -5.60
N GLN A 43 9.91 0.82 -5.63
CA GLN A 43 10.93 -0.04 -6.23
C GLN A 43 10.99 -1.43 -5.56
N PRO A 44 10.92 -1.56 -4.21
CA PRO A 44 10.81 -2.87 -3.57
C PRO A 44 9.53 -3.63 -3.96
N ALA A 45 8.38 -2.95 -4.04
CA ALA A 45 7.12 -3.55 -4.48
C ALA A 45 7.18 -4.02 -5.93
N TYR A 46 7.73 -3.19 -6.83
CA TYR A 46 7.90 -3.48 -8.24
C TYR A 46 8.88 -4.64 -8.46
N LYS A 47 9.99 -4.68 -7.70
CA LYS A 47 10.91 -5.82 -7.71
C LYS A 47 10.20 -7.11 -7.30
N PHE A 48 9.36 -7.10 -6.26
CA PHE A 48 8.55 -8.25 -5.89
C PHE A 48 7.60 -8.66 -7.01
N PHE A 49 6.90 -7.69 -7.61
CA PHE A 49 5.97 -7.91 -8.72
C PHE A 49 6.65 -8.62 -9.91
N ILE A 50 7.77 -8.08 -10.42
CA ILE A 50 8.49 -8.65 -11.57
C ILE A 50 9.11 -10.01 -11.22
N SER A 51 9.83 -10.11 -10.10
CA SER A 51 10.52 -11.36 -9.73
C SER A 51 9.58 -12.54 -9.45
N ASN A 52 8.33 -12.27 -9.09
CA ASN A 52 7.32 -13.30 -8.86
C ASN A 52 6.38 -13.50 -10.07
N GLY A 53 6.63 -12.81 -11.20
CA GLY A 53 5.94 -13.03 -12.47
C GLY A 53 4.55 -12.40 -12.59
N PHE A 54 4.20 -11.46 -11.72
CA PHE A 54 2.94 -10.70 -11.82
C PHE A 54 2.98 -9.75 -13.02
N LYS A 55 1.81 -9.46 -13.60
CA LYS A 55 1.67 -8.65 -14.82
C LYS A 55 0.52 -7.64 -14.78
N LEU A 56 -0.51 -7.87 -13.97
CA LEU A 56 -1.72 -7.05 -13.98
C LEU A 56 -1.55 -5.79 -13.12
N PRO A 57 -2.02 -4.61 -13.60
CA PRO A 57 -1.97 -3.37 -12.83
C PRO A 57 -2.59 -3.46 -11.43
N LEU A 58 -3.74 -4.14 -11.29
CA LEU A 58 -4.37 -4.34 -9.99
C LEU A 58 -3.49 -5.18 -9.05
N SER A 59 -2.74 -6.16 -9.57
CA SER A 59 -1.77 -6.92 -8.79
C SER A 59 -0.65 -6.03 -8.24
N LEU A 60 -0.11 -5.14 -9.08
CA LEU A 60 0.93 -4.20 -8.66
C LEU A 60 0.41 -3.25 -7.57
N LEU A 61 -0.81 -2.74 -7.71
CA LEU A 61 -1.43 -1.87 -6.71
C LEU A 61 -1.59 -2.58 -5.36
N VAL A 62 -2.06 -3.84 -5.35
CA VAL A 62 -2.22 -4.65 -4.13
C VAL A 62 -0.86 -4.91 -3.46
N ILE A 63 0.16 -5.23 -4.26
CA ILE A 63 1.53 -5.44 -3.76
C ILE A 63 2.07 -4.13 -3.20
N TYR A 64 1.95 -3.03 -3.92
CA TYR A 64 2.45 -1.72 -3.50
C TYR A 64 1.79 -1.23 -2.20
N ASP A 65 0.46 -1.37 -2.03
CA ASP A 65 -0.22 -1.07 -0.76
C ASP A 65 0.33 -1.91 0.41
N SER A 66 0.74 -3.15 0.14
CA SER A 66 1.35 -4.00 1.16
C SER A 66 2.70 -3.48 1.61
N TYR A 67 3.49 -2.92 0.69
CA TYR A 67 4.75 -2.24 1.02
C TYR A 67 4.51 -0.93 1.77
N ILE A 68 3.54 -0.12 1.35
CA ILE A 68 3.18 1.12 2.04
C ILE A 68 2.72 0.86 3.48
N HIS A 69 1.83 -0.12 3.68
CA HIS A 69 1.19 -0.34 4.98
C HIS A 69 1.97 -1.33 5.87
N SER A 70 2.80 -2.19 5.31
CA SER A 70 3.45 -3.29 6.05
C SER A 70 4.95 -3.47 5.72
N GLY A 71 5.53 -2.61 4.89
CA GLY A 71 6.93 -2.69 4.43
C GLY A 71 7.23 -3.81 3.45
N ARG A 72 6.30 -4.76 3.25
CA ARG A 72 6.39 -5.91 2.35
C ARG A 72 5.05 -6.64 2.27
N VAL A 73 4.95 -7.64 1.39
CA VAL A 73 3.92 -8.70 1.50
C VAL A 73 4.22 -9.55 2.74
N PRO A 74 3.36 -9.58 3.78
CA PRO A 74 3.70 -10.29 5.02
C PRO A 74 3.64 -11.82 4.86
N ASP A 75 4.74 -12.50 5.17
CA ASP A 75 4.87 -13.94 4.98
C ASP A 75 3.82 -14.76 5.76
N PHE A 76 3.44 -14.30 6.95
CA PHE A 76 2.43 -14.96 7.78
C PHE A 76 1.01 -14.89 7.20
N LEU A 77 0.73 -13.91 6.33
CA LEU A 77 -0.52 -13.84 5.55
C LEU A 77 -0.38 -14.71 4.30
N ARG A 78 0.75 -14.62 3.61
CA ARG A 78 1.04 -15.41 2.42
C ARG A 78 0.88 -16.92 2.66
N ARG A 79 1.30 -17.41 3.83
CA ARG A 79 1.19 -18.84 4.21
C ARG A 79 -0.25 -19.34 4.43
N ARG A 80 -1.26 -18.45 4.45
CA ARG A 80 -2.66 -18.83 4.74
C ARG A 80 -3.45 -19.27 3.50
N PHE A 81 -2.83 -19.32 2.33
CA PHE A 81 -3.46 -19.81 1.10
C PHE A 81 -2.44 -20.53 0.20
N GLY A 82 -2.93 -21.50 -0.59
CA GLY A 82 -2.10 -22.44 -1.35
C GLY A 82 -1.67 -21.97 -2.75
N GLU A 83 -2.34 -20.97 -3.32
CA GLU A 83 -2.08 -20.52 -4.68
C GLU A 83 -0.61 -20.10 -4.86
N LYS A 84 0.05 -20.60 -5.90
CA LYS A 84 1.46 -20.31 -6.15
C LYS A 84 1.61 -18.92 -6.76
N ILE A 85 2.82 -18.36 -6.68
CA ILE A 85 3.14 -17.16 -7.45
C ILE A 85 3.15 -17.49 -8.95
N PRO A 86 2.85 -16.52 -9.84
CA PRO A 86 2.85 -16.75 -11.29
C PRO A 86 4.15 -17.33 -11.84
N ALA A 87 5.32 -16.88 -11.35
CA ALA A 87 6.62 -17.42 -11.73
C ALA A 87 6.82 -18.92 -11.39
N ARG A 88 5.93 -19.50 -10.59
CA ARG A 88 5.92 -20.94 -10.25
C ARG A 88 4.66 -21.65 -10.77
N GLY A 89 4.05 -21.11 -11.82
CA GLY A 89 2.88 -21.67 -12.49
C GLY A 89 1.55 -21.43 -11.78
N GLY A 90 1.48 -20.50 -10.83
CA GLY A 90 0.22 -20.13 -10.18
C GLY A 90 -0.62 -19.17 -11.00
N ASN A 91 -1.91 -19.10 -10.69
CA ASN A 91 -2.84 -18.14 -11.29
C ASN A 91 -2.74 -16.79 -10.57
N GLU A 92 -2.34 -15.75 -11.31
CA GLU A 92 -2.15 -14.39 -10.79
C GLU A 92 -3.42 -13.82 -10.13
N LYS A 93 -4.57 -13.95 -10.79
CA LYS A 93 -5.84 -13.40 -10.30
C LYS A 93 -6.26 -14.11 -9.02
N GLU A 94 -6.18 -15.43 -9.01
CA GLU A 94 -6.49 -16.24 -7.82
C GLU A 94 -5.54 -15.90 -6.66
N TRP A 95 -4.24 -15.72 -6.92
CA TRP A 95 -3.28 -15.35 -5.89
C TRP A 95 -3.65 -14.01 -5.24
N VAL A 96 -3.97 -13.00 -6.06
CA VAL A 96 -4.33 -11.66 -5.60
C VAL A 96 -5.66 -11.68 -4.85
N MET A 97 -6.65 -12.42 -5.36
CA MET A 97 -7.93 -12.65 -4.67
C MET A 97 -7.73 -13.22 -3.28
N ARG A 98 -7.01 -14.34 -3.17
CA ARG A 98 -6.74 -15.00 -1.89
C ARG A 98 -5.95 -14.13 -0.94
N TYR A 99 -4.96 -13.39 -1.46
CA TYR A 99 -4.18 -12.45 -0.65
C TYR A 99 -5.04 -11.33 -0.08
N CYS A 100 -5.88 -10.70 -0.92
CA CYS A 100 -6.81 -9.66 -0.51
C CYS A 100 -7.80 -10.15 0.54
N ASP A 101 -8.34 -11.37 0.38
CA ASP A 101 -9.23 -11.97 1.36
C ASP A 101 -8.55 -12.20 2.71
N VAL A 102 -7.38 -12.84 2.70
CA VAL A 102 -6.62 -13.11 3.92
C VAL A 102 -6.21 -11.82 4.62
N ARG A 103 -5.75 -10.82 3.88
CA ARG A 103 -5.35 -9.51 4.42
C ARG A 103 -6.57 -8.77 4.99
N HIS A 104 -7.70 -8.80 4.29
CA HIS A 104 -8.94 -8.18 4.75
C HIS A 104 -9.41 -8.78 6.08
N GLN A 105 -9.45 -10.12 6.18
CA GLN A 105 -9.85 -10.81 7.42
C GLN A 105 -8.89 -10.51 8.57
N TRP A 106 -7.57 -10.51 8.30
CA TRP A 106 -6.57 -10.17 9.31
C TRP A 106 -6.73 -8.73 9.83
N LEU A 107 -6.96 -7.76 8.95
CA LEU A 107 -7.22 -6.37 9.35
C LEU A 107 -8.54 -6.26 10.14
N LYS A 108 -9.62 -6.87 9.65
CA LYS A 108 -10.96 -6.83 10.26
C LYS A 108 -10.95 -7.32 11.70
N TYR A 109 -10.22 -8.39 11.99
CA TYR A 109 -10.15 -9.02 13.31
C TYR A 109 -8.83 -8.75 14.05
N HIS A 110 -8.05 -7.76 13.62
CA HIS A 110 -6.76 -7.47 14.23
C HIS A 110 -6.90 -7.11 15.72
N SER A 111 -5.96 -7.49 16.58
CA SER A 111 -6.00 -7.11 18.01
C SER A 111 -5.98 -5.59 18.22
N ASN A 112 -5.09 -4.89 17.50
CA ASN A 112 -5.05 -3.43 17.43
C ASN A 112 -6.27 -2.84 16.68
N PRO A 113 -7.14 -2.06 17.35
CA PRO A 113 -8.34 -1.48 16.73
C PRO A 113 -8.04 -0.41 15.67
N ILE A 114 -6.86 0.23 15.69
CA ILE A 114 -6.45 1.20 14.66
C ILE A 114 -6.34 0.50 13.31
N LEU A 115 -5.77 -0.71 13.27
CA LEU A 115 -5.62 -1.47 12.04
C LEU A 115 -6.97 -1.94 11.48
N ARG A 116 -7.97 -2.21 12.33
CA ARG A 116 -9.34 -2.55 11.87
C ARG A 116 -9.97 -1.45 11.03
N LYS A 117 -9.62 -0.18 11.29
CA LYS A 117 -10.10 0.97 10.51
C LYS A 117 -9.49 1.08 9.12
N THR A 118 -8.49 0.24 8.79
CA THR A 118 -7.80 0.28 7.48
C THR A 118 -8.33 -0.75 6.48
N THR A 119 -9.39 -1.48 6.83
CA THR A 119 -10.03 -2.49 5.95
C THR A 119 -10.51 -1.92 4.62
N TYR A 120 -10.83 -0.62 4.56
CA TYR A 120 -11.22 0.09 3.33
C TYR A 120 -10.23 -0.11 2.19
N ARG A 121 -8.92 -0.26 2.48
CA ARG A 121 -7.86 -0.47 1.47
C ARG A 121 -8.14 -1.74 0.69
N THR A 122 -8.23 -2.86 1.42
CA THR A 122 -8.54 -4.17 0.84
C THR A 122 -9.97 -4.26 0.32
N ALA A 123 -10.93 -3.51 0.88
CA ALA A 123 -12.30 -3.46 0.37
C ALA A 123 -12.33 -2.89 -1.06
N CYS A 124 -11.61 -1.78 -1.30
CA CYS A 124 -11.46 -1.20 -2.63
C CYS A 124 -10.87 -2.21 -3.64
N PHE A 125 -9.82 -2.96 -3.26
CA PHE A 125 -9.26 -3.99 -4.15
C PHE A 125 -10.25 -5.12 -4.43
N LYS A 126 -10.99 -5.56 -3.41
CA LYS A 126 -12.03 -6.58 -3.58
C LYS A 126 -13.15 -6.12 -4.50
N GLU A 127 -13.52 -4.84 -4.47
CA GLU A 127 -14.47 -4.25 -5.41
C GLU A 127 -13.93 -4.29 -6.86
N GLN A 128 -12.66 -3.90 -7.07
CA GLN A 128 -12.05 -3.97 -8.41
C GLN A 128 -11.89 -5.40 -8.93
N ILE A 129 -11.59 -6.35 -8.05
CA ILE A 129 -11.58 -7.78 -8.37
C ILE A 129 -12.98 -8.23 -8.79
N ALA A 130 -14.01 -7.88 -8.02
CA ALA A 130 -15.39 -8.28 -8.28
C ALA A 130 -15.95 -7.68 -9.58
N SER A 131 -15.52 -6.47 -9.95
CA SER A 131 -15.87 -5.84 -11.23
C SER A 131 -15.02 -6.33 -12.41
N GLY A 132 -14.00 -7.17 -12.17
CA GLY A 132 -13.07 -7.62 -13.19
C GLY A 132 -12.11 -6.54 -13.70
N ASN A 133 -11.97 -5.41 -12.98
CA ASN A 133 -11.10 -4.29 -13.36
C ASN A 133 -9.61 -4.56 -13.05
N TRP A 134 -9.05 -5.58 -13.69
CA TRP A 134 -7.65 -5.99 -13.49
C TRP A 134 -6.64 -5.01 -14.08
N MET A 135 -7.07 -4.21 -15.07
CA MET A 135 -6.24 -3.21 -15.74
C MET A 135 -6.25 -1.85 -15.04
N LEU A 136 -7.09 -1.67 -14.00
CA LEU A 136 -7.31 -0.39 -13.33
C LEU A 136 -7.80 0.70 -14.30
N ASP A 137 -8.68 0.32 -15.22
CA ASP A 137 -9.34 1.26 -16.12
C ASP A 137 -10.17 2.24 -15.30
N GLN A 138 -10.05 3.52 -15.65
CA GLN A 138 -10.84 4.59 -15.04
C GLN A 138 -12.27 4.60 -15.61
N PRO A 139 -13.27 5.04 -14.82
CA PRO A 139 -13.16 5.60 -13.48
C PRO A 139 -13.11 4.53 -12.37
N ILE A 140 -12.33 4.80 -11.31
CA ILE A 140 -12.28 3.97 -10.10
C ILE A 140 -12.91 4.72 -8.94
N LYS A 141 -13.89 4.10 -8.26
CA LYS A 141 -14.47 4.65 -7.03
C LYS A 141 -13.68 4.17 -5.81
N VAL A 142 -13.12 5.11 -5.05
CA VAL A 142 -12.34 4.85 -3.83
C VAL A 142 -12.98 5.62 -2.68
N GLN A 143 -13.63 4.92 -1.74
CA GLN A 143 -14.28 5.53 -0.57
C GLN A 143 -15.19 6.73 -0.90
N GLY A 144 -15.97 6.62 -1.99
CA GLY A 144 -16.89 7.68 -2.41
C GLY A 144 -16.25 8.78 -3.27
N VAL A 145 -14.94 8.76 -3.46
CA VAL A 145 -14.23 9.64 -4.40
C VAL A 145 -14.07 8.90 -5.73
N VAL A 146 -14.39 9.57 -6.84
CA VAL A 146 -14.14 9.03 -8.18
C VAL A 146 -12.77 9.52 -8.65
N VAL A 147 -11.88 8.57 -8.96
CA VAL A 147 -10.60 8.82 -9.61
C VAL A 147 -10.82 8.59 -11.11
N ALA A 148 -10.73 9.68 -11.86
CA ALA A 148 -10.93 9.73 -13.31
C ALA A 148 -9.66 10.21 -14.01
#